data_AF-A0A149PH77-F1
#
_entry.id   AF-A0A149PH77-F1
#
_cell.length_a   1.000
_cell.length_b   1.000
_cell.length_c   1.000
_cell.angle_alpha   90.00
_cell.angle_beta   90.00
_cell.angle_gamma   90.00
#
_symmetry.space_group_name_H-M   'P 1'
#
loop_
_entity.id
_entity.type
_entity.pdbx_description
1 polymer ?
#
loop_
_entity_poly.entity_id
_entity_poly.type
_entity_poly.pdbx_seq_one_letter_code
_entity_poly.pdbx_strand_id
1 'polypeptide(L)'
;MNRTLLSSILACLVVAQPVLAQSGKPMSPAKMTCEDFVAVDDVYRPTLVYWVAGVDKLGIRESDVMVVDTATPIGIIVEECKKTPKVAFKTKVRELYKSGRINLFDHH
;
A
#
# COMPACT_ATOMS: atom_id res chain seq x y z
N MET A 1 -42.22 -43.05 24.76
CA MET A 1 -42.03 -43.22 23.30
C MET A 1 -43.06 -42.34 22.61
N ASN A 2 -42.65 -41.23 21.99
CA ASN A 2 -43.17 -40.73 20.71
C ASN A 2 -42.42 -39.46 20.31
N ARG A 3 -41.83 -39.56 19.12
CA ARG A 3 -40.92 -38.61 18.47
C ARG A 3 -41.78 -37.70 17.61
N THR A 4 -41.73 -36.40 17.84
CA THR A 4 -42.21 -35.42 16.85
C THR A 4 -41.10 -34.41 16.61
N LEU A 5 -40.29 -34.73 15.60
CA LEU A 5 -39.39 -33.82 14.90
C LEU A 5 -40.25 -32.78 14.18
N LEU A 6 -40.22 -31.53 14.62
CA LEU A 6 -40.71 -30.39 13.85
C LEU A 6 -39.50 -29.54 13.47
N SER A 7 -39.06 -29.78 12.23
CA SER A 7 -37.94 -29.12 11.57
C SER A 7 -38.32 -27.68 11.26
N SER A 8 -37.85 -26.73 12.09
CA SER A 8 -37.95 -25.30 11.80
C SER A 8 -36.89 -24.93 10.75
N ILE A 9 -37.31 -24.80 9.50
CA ILE A 9 -36.47 -24.28 8.41
C ILE A 9 -36.30 -22.77 8.65
N LEU A 10 -35.15 -22.39 9.22
CA LEU A 10 -34.73 -21.00 9.34
C LEU A 10 -34.17 -20.56 7.98
N ALA A 11 -35.02 -19.94 7.15
CA ALA A 11 -34.59 -19.31 5.91
C ALA A 11 -33.79 -18.03 6.22
N CYS A 12 -32.48 -18.16 6.45
CA CYS A 12 -31.56 -17.03 6.45
C CYS A 12 -31.43 -16.52 5.00
N LEU A 13 -32.25 -15.54 4.64
CA LEU A 13 -32.09 -14.79 3.41
C LEU A 13 -30.83 -13.91 3.55
N VAL A 14 -29.68 -14.43 3.14
CA VAL A 14 -28.44 -13.63 3.05
C VAL A 14 -28.62 -12.69 1.87
N VAL A 15 -29.06 -11.46 2.15
CA VAL A 15 -29.09 -10.40 1.15
C VAL A 15 -27.64 -10.00 0.90
N ALA A 16 -27.08 -10.44 -0.23
CA ALA A 16 -25.78 -9.98 -0.68
C ALA A 16 -25.90 -8.46 -0.97
N GLN A 17 -25.44 -7.63 -0.04
CA GLN A 17 -25.37 -6.20 -0.28
C GLN A 17 -24.27 -5.97 -1.33
N PRO A 18 -24.56 -5.29 -2.46
CA PRO A 18 -23.49 -4.87 -3.35
C PRO A 18 -22.62 -3.88 -2.58
N VAL A 19 -21.36 -4.28 -2.31
CA VAL A 19 -20.33 -3.32 -1.93
C VAL A 19 -20.20 -2.36 -3.11
N LEU A 20 -20.77 -1.17 -2.96
CA LEU A 20 -20.54 -0.09 -3.91
C LEU A 20 -19.04 0.17 -3.93
N ALA A 21 -18.40 -0.06 -5.07
CA ALA A 21 -17.01 0.32 -5.27
C ALA A 21 -16.91 1.83 -5.02
N GLN A 22 -16.37 2.23 -3.86
CA GLN A 22 -16.07 3.63 -3.58
C GLN A 22 -15.09 4.08 -4.66
N SER A 23 -15.53 4.98 -5.53
CA SER A 23 -14.63 5.61 -6.49
C SER A 23 -13.47 6.23 -5.72
N GLY A 24 -12.24 5.78 -6.02
CA GLY A 24 -11.06 6.22 -5.30
C GLY A 24 -10.97 7.74 -5.31
N LYS A 25 -10.85 8.35 -4.13
CA LYS A 25 -10.69 9.81 -4.03
C LYS A 25 -9.41 10.20 -4.79
N PRO A 26 -9.44 11.23 -5.65
CA PRO A 26 -8.24 11.71 -6.30
C PRO A 26 -7.20 12.10 -5.24
N MET A 27 -6.01 11.52 -5.36
CA MET A 27 -4.88 11.75 -4.46
C MET A 27 -3.73 12.40 -5.23
N SER A 28 -3.00 13.29 -4.57
CA SER A 28 -1.78 13.89 -5.13
C SER A 28 -0.57 13.37 -4.35
N PRO A 29 0.19 12.40 -4.90
CA PRO A 29 1.38 11.87 -4.25
C PRO A 29 2.41 12.96 -3.89
N ALA A 30 2.45 14.05 -4.66
CA ALA A 30 3.31 15.20 -4.40
C ALA A 30 3.00 15.94 -3.09
N LYS A 31 1.74 15.89 -2.63
CA LYS A 31 1.27 16.55 -1.40
C LYS A 31 1.02 15.57 -0.25
N MET A 32 1.30 14.29 -0.48
CA MET A 32 1.06 13.22 0.46
C MET A 32 1.97 13.32 1.68
N THR A 33 1.40 13.15 2.87
CA THR A 33 2.15 12.97 4.11
C THR A 33 2.44 11.49 4.37
N CYS A 34 3.30 11.20 5.34
CA CYS A 34 3.57 9.84 5.77
C CYS A 34 2.32 9.15 6.36
N GLU A 35 1.45 9.86 7.07
CA GLU A 35 0.18 9.28 7.56
C GLU A 35 -0.76 8.90 6.40
N ASP A 36 -0.84 9.76 5.38
CA ASP A 36 -1.63 9.47 4.18
C ASP A 36 -1.10 8.21 3.47
N PHE A 37 0.22 8.08 3.31
CA PHE A 37 0.85 6.91 2.69
C PHE A 37 0.57 5.62 3.46
N VAL A 38 0.67 5.66 4.79
CA VAL A 38 0.42 4.48 5.63
C VAL A 38 -1.03 4.00 5.52
N ALA A 39 -1.98 4.92 5.31
CA ALA A 39 -3.40 4.63 5.12
C ALA A 39 -3.75 4.04 3.74
N VAL A 40 -2.83 4.11 2.77
CA VAL A 40 -3.04 3.49 1.45
C VAL A 40 -3.02 1.96 1.60
N ASP A 41 -3.89 1.30 0.83
CA ASP A 41 -3.90 -0.15 0.69
C ASP A 41 -2.49 -0.66 0.32
N ASP A 42 -2.08 -1.76 0.93
CA ASP A 42 -0.71 -2.23 0.82
C ASP A 42 -0.31 -2.56 -0.63
N VAL A 43 -1.25 -3.02 -1.46
CA VAL A 43 -1.03 -3.34 -2.87
C VAL A 43 -0.67 -2.12 -3.72
N TYR A 44 -1.06 -0.91 -3.29
CA TYR A 44 -0.77 0.34 -4.02
C TYR A 44 0.45 1.09 -3.48
N ARG A 45 0.99 0.71 -2.33
CA ARG A 45 2.17 1.35 -1.74
C ARG A 45 3.42 1.24 -2.63
N PRO A 46 3.72 0.10 -3.28
CA PRO A 46 4.84 0.01 -4.22
C PRO A 46 4.75 1.06 -5.32
N THR A 47 3.56 1.24 -5.92
CA THR A 47 3.33 2.23 -6.98
C THR A 47 3.68 3.65 -6.53
N LEU A 48 3.35 4.02 -5.30
CA LEU A 48 3.67 5.35 -4.76
C LEU A 48 5.17 5.54 -4.52
N VAL A 49 5.87 4.49 -4.08
CA VAL A 49 7.32 4.54 -3.91
C VAL A 49 8.03 4.61 -5.27
N TYR A 50 7.59 3.83 -6.26
CA TYR A 50 8.08 3.93 -7.64
C TYR A 50 7.81 5.31 -8.25
N TRP A 51 6.66 5.92 -7.96
CA TRP A 51 6.39 7.30 -8.37
C TRP A 51 7.42 8.27 -7.80
N VAL A 52 7.74 8.18 -6.49
CA VAL A 52 8.77 9.03 -5.87
C VAL A 52 10.12 8.80 -6.53
N ALA A 53 10.51 7.54 -6.72
CA ALA A 53 11.76 7.20 -7.38
C ALA A 53 11.86 7.82 -8.78
N GLY A 54 10.78 7.74 -9.57
CA GLY A 54 10.66 8.33 -10.90
C GLY A 54 10.84 9.84 -10.91
N VAL A 55 10.03 10.55 -10.12
CA VAL A 55 10.01 12.03 -10.15
C VAL A 55 11.26 12.64 -9.54
N ASP A 56 11.86 12.00 -8.53
CA ASP A 56 13.07 12.47 -7.86
C ASP A 56 14.35 11.87 -8.44
N LYS A 57 14.26 11.02 -9.48
CA LYS A 57 15.38 10.33 -10.15
C LYS A 57 16.27 9.57 -9.16
N LEU A 58 15.64 8.80 -8.27
CA LEU A 58 16.34 8.03 -7.23
C LEU A 58 16.83 6.69 -7.79
N GLY A 59 18.00 6.70 -8.42
CA GLY A 59 18.71 5.48 -8.81
C GLY A 59 18.15 4.75 -10.03
N ILE A 60 17.02 5.16 -10.61
CA ILE A 60 16.42 4.49 -11.78
C ILE A 60 17.37 4.50 -12.98
N ARG A 61 17.58 3.32 -13.58
CA ARG A 61 18.26 3.11 -14.86
C ARG A 61 17.36 2.32 -15.80
N GLU A 62 17.47 2.58 -17.10
CA GLU A 62 16.72 1.82 -18.12
C GLU A 62 17.08 0.32 -18.13
N SER A 63 18.26 -0.04 -17.64
CA SER A 63 18.75 -1.42 -17.55
C SER A 63 18.31 -2.16 -16.28
N ASP A 64 17.56 -1.50 -15.37
CA ASP A 64 17.17 -2.14 -14.11
C ASP A 64 16.15 -3.27 -14.35
N VAL A 65 16.42 -4.42 -13.75
CA VAL A 65 15.50 -5.56 -13.77
C VAL A 65 14.64 -5.52 -12.51
N MET A 66 13.33 -5.40 -12.69
CA MET A 66 12.38 -5.36 -11.58
C MET A 66 11.72 -6.72 -11.40
N VAL A 67 11.68 -7.20 -10.15
CA VAL A 67 10.83 -8.32 -9.75
C VAL A 67 9.60 -7.73 -9.06
N VAL A 68 8.42 -8.01 -9.62
CA VAL A 68 7.13 -7.44 -9.20
C VAL A 68 6.79 -7.75 -7.73
N ASP A 69 7.45 -8.74 -7.12
CA ASP A 69 7.15 -9.26 -5.78
C ASP A 69 8.20 -8.99 -4.69
N THR A 70 9.41 -8.51 -5.02
CA THR A 70 10.53 -8.52 -4.04
C THR A 70 11.34 -7.23 -3.90
N ALA A 71 11.15 -6.21 -4.72
CA ALA A 71 12.21 -5.20 -4.87
C ALA A 71 12.08 -3.92 -4.01
N THR A 72 10.94 -3.65 -3.36
CA THR A 72 10.78 -2.36 -2.65
C THR A 72 10.67 -2.56 -1.13
N PRO A 73 11.52 -1.90 -0.30
CA PRO A 73 11.46 -2.00 1.16
C PRO A 73 10.29 -1.19 1.74
N ILE A 74 9.08 -1.50 1.29
CA ILE A 74 7.83 -0.84 1.69
C ILE A 74 7.64 -0.94 3.20
N GLY A 75 7.98 -2.10 3.79
CA GLY A 75 7.91 -2.29 5.25
C GLY A 75 8.69 -1.23 6.02
N ILE A 76 9.97 -1.01 5.64
CA ILE A 76 10.83 0.00 6.27
C ILE A 76 10.24 1.41 6.10
N ILE A 77 9.76 1.74 4.89
CA ILE A 77 9.17 3.06 4.63
C ILE A 77 7.90 3.26 5.46
N VAL A 78 7.03 2.24 5.58
CA VAL A 78 5.82 2.27 6.40
C VAL A 78 6.17 2.46 7.87
N GLU A 79 7.14 1.71 8.40
CA GLU A 79 7.57 1.83 9.79
C GLU A 79 8.13 3.21 10.12
N GLU A 80 8.95 3.76 9.25
CA GLU A 80 9.53 5.09 9.44
C GLU A 80 8.47 6.19 9.27
N CYS A 81 7.53 6.03 8.34
CA CYS A 81 6.43 6.96 8.20
C CYS A 81 5.48 6.97 9.41
N LYS A 82 5.25 5.82 10.06
CA LYS A 82 4.49 5.74 11.32
C LYS A 82 5.15 6.56 12.44
N LYS A 83 6.49 6.66 12.46
CA LYS A 83 7.25 7.45 13.45
C LYS A 83 7.17 8.96 13.17
N THR A 84 7.02 9.35 11.90
CA THR A 84 7.01 10.77 11.49
C THR A 84 5.79 11.09 10.61
N PRO A 85 4.55 10.99 11.13
CA PRO A 85 3.33 11.00 10.31
C PRO A 85 3.14 12.27 9.49
N LYS A 86 3.59 13.42 10.00
CA LYS A 86 3.43 14.74 9.35
C LYS A 86 4.49 15.07 8.31
N VAL A 87 5.54 14.26 8.18
CA VAL A 87 6.58 14.47 7.17
C VAL A 87 6.00 14.18 5.78
N ALA A 88 6.38 14.99 4.78
CA ALA A 88 6.02 14.71 3.40
C ALA A 88 6.58 13.35 2.96
N PHE A 89 5.72 12.48 2.41
CA PHE A 89 6.06 11.11 2.05
C PHE A 89 7.31 11.03 1.15
N LYS A 90 7.35 11.83 0.07
CA LYS A 90 8.49 11.87 -0.84
C LYS A 90 9.81 12.25 -0.14
N THR A 91 9.74 13.14 0.84
CA THR A 91 10.91 13.57 1.62
C THR A 91 11.44 12.41 2.45
N LYS A 92 10.55 11.64 3.10
CA LYS A 92 10.95 10.47 3.88
C LYS A 92 11.58 9.38 3.00
N VAL A 93 10.98 9.05 1.86
CA VAL A 93 11.55 8.07 0.91
C VAL A 93 12.95 8.51 0.45
N ARG A 94 13.09 9.78 0.06
CA ARG A 94 14.38 10.34 -0.36
C ARG A 94 15.44 10.30 0.73
N GLU A 95 15.07 10.64 1.97
CA GLU A 95 15.96 10.58 3.14
C GLU A 95 16.47 9.15 3.38
N LEU A 96 15.56 8.18 3.42
CA LEU A 96 15.91 6.77 3.60
C LEU A 96 16.84 6.29 2.50
N TYR A 97 16.55 6.63 1.24
CA TYR A 97 17.40 6.27 0.10
C TYR A 97 18.80 6.88 0.21
N LYS A 98 18.89 8.20 0.45
CA LYS A 98 20.18 8.90 0.57
C LYS A 98 21.00 8.44 1.77
N SER A 99 20.35 7.99 2.84
CA SER A 99 21.02 7.43 4.02
C SER A 99 21.45 5.96 3.85
N GLY A 100 21.12 5.32 2.72
CA GLY A 100 21.41 3.90 2.48
C GLY A 100 20.55 2.93 3.29
N ARG A 101 19.50 3.42 3.98
CA ARG A 101 18.58 2.59 4.77
C ARG A 101 17.59 1.82 3.90
N ILE A 102 17.43 2.24 2.65
CA ILE A 102 16.67 1.52 1.62
C ILE A 102 17.45 1.55 0.32
N ASN A 103 17.37 0.45 -0.43
CA ASN A 103 17.67 0.42 -1.85
C ASN A 103 16.33 0.28 -2.59
N LEU A 104 16.13 1.11 -3.61
CA LEU A 104 14.88 1.10 -4.38
C LEU A 104 14.97 0.20 -5.62
N PHE A 105 16.20 -0.06 -6.09
CA PHE A 105 16.50 -0.82 -7.30
C PHE A 105 17.80 -1.60 -7.06
N ASP A 106 17.85 -2.82 -7.57
CA ASP A 106 19.08 -3.60 -7.67
C ASP A 106 19.73 -3.34 -9.03
N HIS A 107 20.98 -2.89 -8.98
CA HIS A 107 21.80 -2.72 -10.17
C HIS A 107 22.70 -3.95 -10.29
N HIS A 108 22.24 -4.94 -11.04
CA HIS A 108 23.06 -6.10 -11.44
C HIS A 108 23.90 -5.78 -12.68
#